data_AF-M1BVT4-F1
#
_entry.id   AF-M1BVT4-F1
#
_cell.length_a   1.000
_cell.length_b   1.000
_cell.length_c   1.000
_cell.angle_alpha   90.00
_cell.angle_beta   90.00
_cell.angle_gamma   90.00
#
_symmetry.space_group_name_H-M   'P 1'
#
loop_
_entity.id
_entity.type
_entity.pdbx_description
1 polymer ?
#
loop_
_entity_poly.entity_id
_entity_poly.type
_entity_poly.pdbx_seq_one_letter_code
_entity_poly.pdbx_strand_id
1 'polypeptide(L)' 'MGFGSLGFLDRGASDKVLKPRILESLRSHHISQISTGLYHTVVVTNCGRVFGFGDNERAQLGHDAVRGCLEPTEMLHE' A
#
# COMPACT_ATOMS: atom_id res chain seq x y z
N MET A 1 -14.21 5.89 -6.18
CA MET A 1 -13.27 4.90 -5.62
C MET A 1 -12.33 4.46 -6.75
N GLY A 2 -10.99 4.53 -6.70
CA GLY A 2 -10.08 4.53 -5.55
C GLY A 2 -9.39 3.19 -5.36
N PHE A 3 -9.56 2.29 -6.32
CA PHE A 3 -9.38 0.88 -6.13
C PHE A 3 -7.99 0.44 -6.57
N GLY A 4 -7.14 0.05 -5.62
CA GLY A 4 -5.86 -0.63 -5.91
C GLY A 4 -4.77 0.25 -6.53
N SER A 5 -4.89 1.58 -6.44
CA SER A 5 -3.97 2.55 -7.03
C SER A 5 -2.67 2.75 -6.23
N LEU A 6 -2.24 1.78 -5.42
CA LEU A 6 -1.02 1.90 -4.61
C LEU A 6 -0.98 3.14 -3.71
N GLY A 7 -2.14 3.69 -3.33
CA GLY A 7 -2.18 4.93 -2.55
C GLY A 7 -2.57 6.21 -3.26
N PHE A 8 -3.02 6.18 -4.50
CA PHE A 8 -3.49 7.41 -5.14
C PHE A 8 -4.97 7.63 -4.87
N LEU A 9 -5.25 8.71 -4.15
CA LEU A 9 -6.59 9.20 -3.89
C LEU A 9 -7.27 9.48 -5.24
N ASP A 10 -8.41 8.87 -5.47
CA ASP A 10 -9.20 9.00 -6.68
C ASP A 10 -10.20 10.16 -6.55
N ARG A 11 -9.71 11.40 -6.55
CA ARG A 11 -10.62 12.56 -6.56
C ARG A 11 -11.21 12.86 -7.94
N GLY A 12 -11.05 11.96 -8.91
CA GLY A 12 -11.70 12.00 -10.21
C GLY A 12 -11.09 11.02 -11.20
N ALA A 13 -11.66 10.95 -12.41
CA ALA A 13 -11.19 10.06 -13.50
C ALA A 13 -9.73 10.30 -13.98
N SER A 14 -9.02 11.27 -13.38
CA SER A 14 -7.72 11.79 -13.81
C SER A 14 -6.51 11.31 -12.98
N ASP A 15 -6.70 10.45 -11.97
CA ASP A 15 -5.60 9.97 -11.09
C ASP A 15 -5.05 8.58 -11.48
N LYS A 16 -5.30 8.14 -12.71
CA LYS A 16 -4.69 6.91 -13.24
C LYS A 16 -3.20 7.15 -13.48
N VAL A 17 -2.35 6.40 -12.80
CA VAL A 17 -0.91 6.35 -13.10
C VAL A 17 -0.70 5.52 -14.37
N LEU A 18 -0.60 6.20 -15.51
CA LEU A 18 -0.48 5.56 -16.83
C LEU A 18 0.97 5.18 -17.22
N LYS A 19 1.93 5.50 -16.35
CA LYS A 19 3.35 5.18 -16.53
C LYS A 19 3.92 4.68 -15.21
N PRO A 20 4.85 3.70 -15.21
CA PRO A 20 5.51 3.27 -13.98
C PRO A 20 6.08 4.47 -13.20
N ARG A 21 5.81 4.50 -11.90
CA ARG A 21 6.27 5.56 -11.01
C ARG A 21 6.95 4.94 -9.80
N ILE A 22 8.07 5.52 -9.40
CA ILE A 22 8.77 5.10 -8.20
C ILE A 22 7.94 5.52 -6.99
N LEU A 23 7.73 4.59 -6.06
CA LEU A 23 7.21 4.88 -4.73
C LEU A 23 8.40 5.26 -3.84
N GLU A 24 8.62 6.56 -3.68
CA GLU A 24 9.75 7.09 -2.90
C GLU A 24 9.76 6.59 -1.45
N SER A 25 8.58 6.33 -0.88
CA SER A 25 8.40 5.74 0.46
C SER A 25 9.01 4.35 0.63
N LEU A 26 9.22 3.61 -0.47
CA LEU A 26 9.86 2.28 -0.45
C LEU A 26 11.28 2.28 -1.01
N ARG A 27 11.83 3.42 -1.44
CA ARG A 27 13.15 3.50 -2.10
C ARG A 27 14.29 2.96 -1.24
N SER A 28 14.20 3.13 0.08
CA SER A 28 15.22 2.68 1.05
C SER A 28 15.09 1.20 1.41
N HIS A 29 14.13 0.47 0.84
CA HIS A 29 13.84 -0.92 1.17
C HIS A 29 14.10 -1.84 -0.01
N HIS A 30 14.80 -2.95 0.24
CA HIS A 30 14.93 -4.01 -0.74
C HIS A 30 13.69 -4.91 -0.65
N ILE A 31 12.78 -4.76 -1.61
CA ILE A 31 11.52 -5.52 -1.66
C ILE A 31 11.78 -6.92 -2.18
N SER A 32 11.41 -7.94 -1.41
CA SER A 32 11.54 -9.36 -1.76
C SER A 32 10.26 -9.94 -2.31
N GLN A 33 9.09 -9.49 -1.83
CA GLN A 33 7.78 -9.99 -2.25
C GLN A 33 6.72 -8.89 -2.26
N ILE A 34 5.73 -9.03 -3.14
CA ILE A 34 4.57 -8.15 -3.28
C ILE A 34 3.33 -9.01 -3.47
N SER A 35 2.24 -8.66 -2.78
CA SER A 35 0.91 -9.25 -2.98
C SER A 35 -0.14 -8.15 -3.07
N THR A 36 -1.08 -8.29 -4.00
CA THR A 36 -2.15 -7.31 -4.24
C THR A 36 -3.51 -7.97 -4.06
N GLY A 37 -4.34 -7.41 -3.19
CA GLY A 37 -5.77 -7.69 -3.13
C GLY A 37 -6.55 -6.78 -4.07
N LEU A 38 -7.89 -6.86 -3.98
CA LEU A 38 -8.77 -6.03 -4.83
C LEU A 38 -8.53 -4.52 -4.60
N TYR A 39 -8.29 -4.12 -3.34
CA TYR A 39 -8.15 -2.71 -2.94
C TYR A 39 -6.95 -2.41 -2.04
N HIS A 40 -6.07 -3.39 -1.78
CA HIS A 40 -4.92 -3.22 -0.91
C HIS A 40 -3.68 -3.91 -1.48
N THR A 41 -2.50 -3.48 -1.04
CA THR A 41 -1.20 -4.06 -1.39
C THR A 41 -0.41 -4.30 -0.12
N VAL A 42 0.26 -5.44 -0.08
CA VAL A 42 1.21 -5.81 0.97
C VAL A 42 2.56 -6.05 0.31
N VAL A 43 3.61 -5.49 0.92
CA VAL A 43 5.00 -5.67 0.49
C VAL A 43 5.84 -6.20 1.63
N VAL A 44 6.78 -7.09 1.30
CA VAL A 44 7.73 -7.67 2.26
C VAL A 44 9.14 -7.32 1.80
N THR A 45 9.97 -6.89 2.73
CA THR A 45 11.40 -6.64 2.46
C THR A 45 12.24 -7.90 2.66
N ASN A 46 13.46 -7.91 2.16
CA ASN A 46 14.41 -8.98 2.44
C ASN A 46 14.80 -9.11 3.93
N CYS A 47 14.61 -8.06 4.72
CA CYS A 47 14.82 -8.09 6.17
C CYS A 47 13.56 -8.44 6.97
N GLY A 48 12.47 -8.86 6.31
CA GLY A 48 11.25 -9.34 6.96
C GLY A 48 10.30 -8.24 7.43
N ARG A 49 10.53 -6.97 7.06
CA ARG A 49 9.58 -5.89 7.34
C ARG A 49 8.40 -5.99 6.39
N VAL A 50 7.20 -5.80 6.92
CA VAL A 50 5.95 -5.90 6.15
C VAL A 50 5.30 -4.53 6.11
N PHE A 51 4.89 -4.07 4.92
CA PHE A 51 4.16 -2.82 4.77
C PHE A 51 2.84 -3.07 4.06
N GLY A 52 1.78 -2.41 4.54
CA GLY A 52 0.44 -2.45 3.98
C GLY A 52 -0.01 -1.05 3.55
N PHE A 53 -0.75 -0.97 2.44
CA PHE A 53 -1.38 0.27 1.96
C PHE A 53 -2.56 -0.03 1.03
N GLY A 54 -3.42 0.97 0.85
CA GLY A 54 -4.72 0.86 0.19
C GLY A 54 -5.86 0.86 1.20
N ASP A 55 -6.95 0.19 0.84
CA ASP A 55 -8.15 0.10 1.66
C ASP A 55 -7.88 -0.68 2.97
N ASN A 56 -8.49 -0.20 4.05
CA ASN A 56 -8.46 -0.84 5.36
C ASN A 56 -9.85 -0.89 6.03
N GLU A 57 -10.94 -0.68 5.30
CA GLU A 57 -12.31 -0.69 5.87
C GLU A 57 -12.69 -2.02 6.53
N ARG A 58 -11.98 -3.11 6.22
CA ARG A 58 -12.18 -4.45 6.80
C ARG A 58 -11.00 -4.90 7.67
N ALA A 59 -10.17 -3.96 8.14
CA ALA A 59 -8.96 -4.24 8.93
C ALA A 59 -7.94 -5.17 8.24
N GLN A 60 -7.96 -5.26 6.92
CA GLN A 60 -7.11 -6.15 6.14
C GLN A 60 -5.61 -5.81 6.18
N LEU A 61 -5.24 -4.59 6.58
CA LEU A 61 -3.85 -4.15 6.72
C LEU A 61 -3.26 -4.42 8.11
N GLY A 62 -4.02 -5.01 9.04
CA GLY A 62 -3.49 -5.50 10.31
C GLY A 62 -2.88 -4.44 11.24
N HIS A 63 -3.28 -3.17 11.12
CA HIS A 63 -2.85 -2.08 12.01
C HIS A 63 -4.05 -1.21 12.45
N ASP A 64 -3.92 -0.53 13.59
CA ASP A 64 -5.00 0.24 14.26
C ASP A 64 -5.54 1.45 13.47
N ALA A 65 -4.94 1.80 12.32
CA ALA A 65 -5.43 2.91 11.51
C ALA A 65 -6.82 2.59 10.92
N VAL A 66 -7.82 3.35 11.39
CA VAL A 66 -9.26 3.18 11.11
C VAL A 66 -9.65 3.52 9.65
N ARG A 67 -8.76 4.14 8.88
CA ARG A 67 -9.00 4.51 7.46
C ARG A 67 -7.82 4.07 6.61
N GLY A 68 -8.09 3.68 5.36
CA GLY A 68 -7.08 3.21 4.41
C GLY A 68 -5.84 4.12 4.35
N CYS A 69 -4.67 3.50 4.24
CA CYS A 69 -3.39 4.20 4.17
C CYS A 69 -2.98 4.35 2.72
N LEU A 70 -2.80 5.58 2.26
CA LEU A 70 -2.32 5.80 0.91
C LEU A 70 -0.82 5.52 0.77
N GLU A 71 -0.04 5.81 1.80
CA GLU A 71 1.39 5.48 1.79
C GLU A 71 1.63 4.10 2.43
N PRO A 72 2.60 3.31 1.92
CA PRO A 72 3.08 2.10 2.56
C PRO A 72 3.41 2.34 4.03
N THR A 73 2.66 1.68 4.90
CA THR A 73 2.81 1.80 6.36
C THR A 73 3.24 0.46 6.92
N GLU A 74 4.25 0.48 7.81
CA GLU A 74 4.75 -0.75 8.41
C GLU A 74 3.68 -1.41 9.28
N MET A 75 3.42 -2.69 9.02
CA MET A 75 2.53 -3.52 9.83
C MET A 75 3.35 -4.00 11.03
N LEU A 76 3.00 -3.54 12.22
CA LEU A 76 3.64 -3.99 13.46
C LEU A 76 3.19 -5.43 13.73
N HIS A 77 4.16 -6.32 13.94
CA HIS A 77 3.91 -7.67 14.45
C HIS A 77 4.10 -7.62 15.97
N GLU A 78 3.06 -7.98 16.74
CA GLU A 78 3.20 -8.34 18.16
C GLU A 78 3.69 -9.78 18.30
#